data_AF-A0A8B6XTG9-F1
#
_entry.id   AF-A0A8B6XTG9-F1
#
_cell.length_a   1.000
_cell.length_b   1.000
_cell.length_c   1.000
_cell.angle_alpha   90.00
_cell.angle_beta   90.00
_cell.angle_gamma   90.00
#
_symmetry.space_group_name_H-M   'P 1'
#
loop_
_entity.id
_entity.type
_entity.pdbx_description
1 polymer ?
#
loop_
_entity_poly.entity_id
_entity_poly.type
_entity_poly.pdbx_seq_one_letter_code
_entity_poly.pdbx_strand_id
1 'polypeptide(L)'
;MVYEHEDRGLLDSKWVGSSSMMIYYRPYQLEADFSTNDSQMMREIHWSAQSSQNSINRKLFNETREIFLSLQESCEEEKPTLDVLLKISHQYRAVIQSCVVKLREKIKLERDKVISEDMKTQVWDHS
;
A
#
# COMPACT_ATOMS: atom_id res chain seq x y z
N MET A 1 -22.56 -38.55 -8.39
CA MET A 1 -22.11 -37.37 -9.14
C MET A 1 -20.69 -37.09 -8.73
N VAL A 2 -19.74 -37.49 -9.56
CA VAL A 2 -18.31 -37.25 -9.37
C VAL A 2 -18.07 -35.83 -9.87
N TYR A 3 -17.66 -34.91 -8.99
CA TYR A 3 -17.15 -33.62 -9.42
C TYR A 3 -15.71 -33.84 -9.88
N GLU A 4 -15.54 -34.11 -11.17
CA GLU A 4 -14.23 -34.05 -11.83
C GLU A 4 -13.77 -32.59 -11.80
N HIS A 5 -12.80 -32.29 -10.94
CA HIS A 5 -12.06 -31.03 -10.95
C HIS A 5 -10.72 -31.28 -11.66
N GLU A 6 -10.81 -31.71 -12.92
CA GLU A 6 -9.67 -31.75 -13.83
C GLU A 6 -9.38 -30.32 -14.32
N ASP A 7 -8.13 -30.04 -14.68
CA ASP A 7 -7.57 -28.72 -15.08
C ASP A 7 -7.07 -27.79 -13.97
N ARG A 8 -6.22 -28.29 -13.06
CA ARG A 8 -5.29 -27.40 -12.34
C ARG A 8 -4.02 -27.21 -13.15
N GLY A 9 -3.96 -26.16 -13.97
CA GLY A 9 -2.71 -25.70 -14.56
C GLY A 9 -1.63 -25.45 -13.50
N LEU A 10 -0.36 -25.55 -13.90
CA LEU A 10 0.76 -25.29 -13.01
C LEU A 10 0.84 -23.78 -12.75
N LEU A 11 0.72 -23.38 -11.49
CA LEU A 11 0.84 -21.98 -11.07
C LEU A 11 2.25 -21.77 -10.53
N ASP A 12 3.07 -21.04 -11.28
CA ASP A 12 4.41 -20.63 -10.84
C ASP A 12 4.39 -19.14 -10.48
N SER A 13 5.24 -18.72 -9.55
CA SER A 13 5.30 -17.35 -9.10
C SER A 13 6.73 -16.90 -8.83
N LYS A 14 7.05 -15.68 -9.27
CA LYS A 14 8.37 -15.08 -9.07
C LYS A 14 8.21 -13.69 -8.48
N TRP A 15 8.99 -13.39 -7.44
CA TRP A 15 9.17 -12.03 -6.96
C TRP A 15 9.97 -11.22 -7.98
N VAL A 16 9.45 -10.08 -8.42
CA VAL A 16 10.07 -9.23 -9.46
C VAL A 16 10.46 -7.84 -8.93
N GLY A 17 10.10 -7.53 -7.68
CA GLY A 17 10.54 -6.35 -6.96
C GLY A 17 10.17 -6.41 -5.47
N SER A 18 10.24 -5.27 -4.79
CA SER A 18 9.90 -5.17 -3.36
C SER A 18 8.39 -5.24 -3.07
N SER A 19 7.54 -5.02 -4.07
CA SER A 19 6.09 -4.96 -3.90
C SER A 19 5.30 -5.57 -5.06
N SER A 20 5.96 -6.31 -5.96
CA SER A 20 5.27 -7.02 -7.03
C SER A 20 5.72 -8.46 -7.18
N MET A 21 4.76 -9.30 -7.54
CA MET A 21 4.95 -10.72 -7.80
C MET A 21 4.32 -11.04 -9.14
N MET A 22 5.08 -11.70 -10.00
CA MET A 22 4.59 -12.20 -11.28
C MET A 22 4.06 -13.60 -11.08
N ILE A 23 2.85 -13.85 -11.57
CA ILE A 23 2.22 -15.16 -11.60
C ILE A 23 2.20 -15.64 -13.05
N TYR A 24 2.68 -16.86 -13.24
CA TYR A 24 2.70 -17.55 -14.51
C TYR A 24 1.71 -18.71 -14.43
N TYR A 25 0.70 -18.69 -15.29
CA TYR A 25 -0.19 -19.83 -15.47
C TYR A 25 0.28 -20.65 -16.67
N ARG A 26 0.57 -21.94 -16.44
CA ARG A 26 0.79 -22.90 -17.52
C ARG A 26 -0.40 -23.86 -17.57
N PRO A 27 -1.27 -23.79 -18.59
CA PRO A 27 -2.25 -24.85 -18.78
C PRO A 27 -1.51 -26.17 -19.01
N TYR A 28 -1.98 -27.25 -18.38
CA TYR A 28 -1.47 -28.60 -18.63
C TYR A 28 -1.87 -28.97 -20.07
N GLN A 29 -1.01 -28.72 -21.05
CA GLN A 29 -1.24 -29.23 -22.40
C GLN A 29 -0.88 -30.72 -22.39
N LEU A 30 -1.93 -31.54 -22.52
CA LEU A 30 -1.85 -32.96 -22.87
C LEU A 30 -1.29 -33.04 -24.31
N GLU A 31 -0.05 -33.54 -24.45
CA GLU A 31 0.52 -34.12 -25.67
C GLU A 31 0.12 -33.47 -27.02
N ALA A 32 0.81 -32.41 -27.45
CA ALA A 32 1.04 -32.12 -28.88
C ALA A 32 2.11 -31.03 -29.06
N ASP A 33 3.19 -31.41 -29.75
CA ASP A 33 4.08 -30.62 -30.59
C ASP A 33 4.58 -29.24 -30.12
N PHE A 34 5.88 -29.21 -29.84
CA PHE A 34 6.69 -28.01 -29.67
C PHE A 34 6.64 -27.11 -30.92
N SER A 35 5.74 -26.13 -30.94
CA SER A 35 5.90 -24.93 -31.76
C SER A 35 5.01 -23.78 -31.26
N THR A 36 5.67 -22.69 -30.86
CA THR A 36 5.17 -21.29 -30.88
C THR A 36 3.94 -20.91 -30.02
N ASN A 37 4.22 -20.15 -28.96
CA ASN A 37 3.38 -19.05 -28.43
C ASN A 37 2.05 -19.34 -27.70
N ASP A 38 1.81 -20.54 -27.18
CA ASP A 38 0.58 -20.80 -26.43
C ASP A 38 0.61 -20.26 -24.99
N SER A 39 0.15 -19.01 -24.85
CA SER A 39 -0.67 -18.48 -23.75
C SER A 39 -0.19 -18.81 -22.32
N GLN A 40 1.06 -18.49 -22.00
CA GLN A 40 1.45 -18.28 -20.62
C GLN A 40 0.77 -16.99 -20.13
N MET A 41 -0.41 -17.11 -19.53
CA MET A 41 -1.13 -15.94 -19.02
C MET A 41 -0.34 -15.39 -17.84
N MET A 42 0.33 -14.26 -18.08
CA MET A 42 1.20 -13.61 -17.10
C MET A 42 0.41 -12.52 -16.41
N ARG A 43 0.29 -12.60 -15.08
CA ARG A 43 -0.38 -11.57 -14.27
C ARG A 43 0.61 -11.02 -13.26
N GLU A 44 0.82 -9.71 -13.30
CA GLU A 44 1.52 -9.00 -12.23
C GLU A 44 0.55 -8.67 -11.10
N ILE A 45 0.82 -9.19 -9.91
CA ILE A 45 0.17 -8.74 -8.69
C ILE A 45 1.07 -7.68 -8.06
N HIS A 46 0.54 -6.46 -8.01
CA HIS A 46 1.13 -5.39 -7.23
C HIS A 46 0.50 -5.40 -5.84
N TRP A 47 1.29 -5.62 -4.80
CA TRP A 47 0.90 -5.24 -3.46
C TRP A 47 0.89 -3.72 -3.43
N SER A 48 -0.23 -3.12 -3.02
CA SER A 48 -0.34 -1.67 -2.93
C SER A 48 0.62 -1.17 -1.85
N ALA A 49 1.86 -0.89 -2.24
CA ALA A 49 2.78 -0.05 -1.50
C ALA A 49 2.35 1.43 -1.54
N GLN A 50 1.06 1.71 -1.79
CA GLN A 50 0.47 3.05 -1.67
C GLN A 50 0.70 3.64 -0.28
N SER A 51 1.02 2.82 0.72
CA SER A 51 1.45 3.29 2.03
C SER A 51 2.78 4.07 1.99
N SER A 52 3.75 3.74 1.13
CA SER A 52 5.03 4.46 1.02
C SER A 52 4.98 5.68 0.11
N GLN A 53 4.05 5.71 -0.85
CA GLN A 53 3.78 6.88 -1.70
C GLN A 53 2.91 7.94 -1.01
N ASN A 54 2.22 7.58 0.08
CA ASN A 54 1.41 8.53 0.83
C ASN A 54 2.33 9.52 1.59
N SER A 55 2.27 10.80 1.19
CA SER A 55 3.03 11.88 1.82
C SER A 55 2.78 12.01 3.33
N ILE A 56 1.58 11.62 3.79
CA ILE A 56 1.24 11.61 5.21
C ILE A 56 2.05 10.54 5.96
N ASN A 57 2.14 9.34 5.38
CA ASN A 57 2.90 8.25 5.99
C ASN A 57 4.39 8.56 5.99
N ARG A 58 4.93 9.13 4.89
CA ARG A 58 6.34 9.56 4.85
C ARG A 58 6.64 10.58 5.93
N LYS A 59 5.77 11.58 6.11
CA LYS A 59 5.90 12.57 7.19
C LYS A 59 5.90 11.89 8.56
N LEU A 60 4.90 11.05 8.80
CA LEU A 60 4.76 10.32 10.07
C LEU A 60 6.01 9.52 10.39
N PHE A 61 6.49 8.68 9.47
CA PHE A 61 7.65 7.83 9.71
C PHE A 61 8.93 8.63 9.90
N ASN A 62 9.19 9.63 9.06
CA ASN A 62 10.44 10.37 9.11
C ASN A 62 10.52 11.24 10.37
N GLU A 63 9.49 12.04 10.66
CA GLU A 63 9.52 12.95 11.80
C GLU A 63 9.46 12.18 13.13
N THR A 64 8.68 11.08 13.23
CA THR A 64 8.69 10.26 14.45
C THR A 64 10.00 9.51 14.65
N ARG A 65 10.65 9.07 13.57
CA ARG A 65 11.99 8.46 13.62
C ARG A 65 13.02 9.47 14.13
N GLU A 66 13.02 10.70 13.63
CA GLU A 66 13.93 11.75 14.11
C GLU A 66 13.72 12.04 15.60
N ILE A 67 12.45 12.18 16.04
CA ILE A 67 12.12 12.38 17.46
C ILE A 67 12.65 11.23 18.33
N PHE A 68 12.51 9.98 17.85
CA PHE A 68 13.01 8.82 18.56
C PHE A 68 14.54 8.80 18.66
N LEU A 69 15.23 9.12 17.56
CA LEU A 69 16.70 9.22 17.55
C LEU A 69 17.19 10.31 18.51
N SER A 70 16.57 11.48 18.51
CA SER A 70 16.92 12.55 19.46
C SER A 70 16.68 12.14 20.92
N LEU A 71 15.62 11.36 21.19
CA LEU A 71 15.39 10.82 22.53
C LEU A 71 16.45 9.79 22.92
N GLN A 72 16.86 8.94 21.98
CA GLN A 72 17.89 7.94 22.21
C GLN A 72 19.25 8.60 22.51
N GLU A 73 19.68 9.55 21.67
CA GLU A 73 20.90 10.34 21.90
C GLU A 73 20.87 11.02 23.27
N SER A 74 19.72 11.64 23.61
CA SER A 74 19.53 12.27 24.92
C SER A 74 19.59 11.31 26.10
N CYS A 75 19.43 9.99 25.89
CA CYS A 75 19.57 8.97 26.93
C CYS A 75 20.98 8.36 26.99
N GLU A 76 21.73 8.43 25.89
CA GLU A 76 23.10 7.93 25.80
C GLU A 76 24.11 8.89 26.45
N GLU A 77 23.85 10.20 26.39
CA GLU A 77 24.71 11.23 27.02
C GLU A 77 24.48 11.34 28.54
N GLU A 78 23.22 11.50 28.98
CA GLU A 78 22.83 11.59 30.39
C GLU A 78 21.36 11.19 30.54
N LYS A 79 20.81 11.12 31.75
CA LYS A 79 19.36 10.94 31.90
C LYS A 79 18.64 12.23 31.46
N PRO A 80 17.71 12.18 30.49
CA PRO A 80 17.05 13.38 30.01
C PRO A 80 16.22 14.06 31.11
N THR A 81 16.27 15.38 31.16
CA THR A 81 15.48 16.18 32.08
C THR A 81 13.99 16.14 31.72
N LEU A 82 13.13 16.47 32.67
CA LEU A 82 11.68 16.53 32.45
C LEU A 82 11.32 17.48 31.30
N ASP A 83 12.00 18.62 31.19
CA ASP A 83 11.75 19.61 30.14
C ASP A 83 12.07 19.06 28.74
N VAL A 84 13.16 18.29 28.61
CA VAL A 84 13.52 17.61 27.35
C VAL A 84 12.45 16.59 26.98
N LEU A 85 12.02 15.77 27.94
CA LEU A 85 10.95 14.78 27.73
C LEU A 85 9.62 15.44 27.34
N LEU A 86 9.25 16.54 27.98
CA LEU A 86 8.04 17.31 27.63
C LEU A 86 8.13 17.89 26.22
N LYS A 87 9.28 18.44 25.83
CA LYS A 87 9.52 18.97 24.49
C LYS A 87 9.38 17.87 23.43
N ILE A 88 10.03 16.72 23.62
CA ILE A 88 9.93 15.55 22.74
C ILE A 88 8.48 15.06 22.67
N SER A 89 7.79 15.00 23.81
CA SER A 89 6.38 14.61 23.88
C SER A 89 5.46 15.56 23.10
N HIS A 90 5.69 16.87 23.18
CA HIS A 90 4.96 17.87 22.41
C HIS A 90 5.24 17.75 20.90
N GLN A 91 6.50 17.57 20.52
CA GLN A 91 6.88 17.34 19.12
C GLN A 91 6.16 16.11 18.56
N TYR A 92 6.21 14.98 19.27
CA TYR A 92 5.52 13.75 18.85
C TYR A 92 4.03 13.97 18.64
N ARG A 93 3.34 14.58 19.62
CA ARG A 93 1.89 14.86 19.51
C ARG A 93 1.58 15.79 18.34
N ALA A 94 2.42 16.80 18.07
CA ALA A 94 2.23 17.71 16.95
C ALA A 94 2.34 17.00 15.60
N VAL A 95 3.29 16.07 15.44
CA VAL A 95 3.42 15.23 14.23
C VAL A 95 2.15 14.40 14.02
N ILE A 96 1.69 13.70 15.06
CA ILE A 96 0.48 12.88 15.00
C ILE A 96 -0.74 13.74 14.62
N GLN A 97 -0.95 14.88 15.29
CA GLN A 97 -2.06 15.77 15.01
C GLN A 97 -2.03 16.29 13.58
N SER A 98 -0.86 16.71 13.08
CA SER A 98 -0.69 17.14 11.69
C SER A 98 -1.07 16.04 10.70
N CYS A 99 -0.69 14.79 10.98
CA CYS A 99 -1.04 13.65 10.12
C CYS A 99 -2.54 13.33 10.18
N VAL A 100 -3.16 13.37 11.36
CA VAL A 100 -4.60 13.16 11.53
C VAL A 100 -5.43 14.20 10.77
N VAL A 101 -5.05 15.48 10.84
CA VAL A 101 -5.73 16.55 10.09
C VAL A 101 -5.66 16.28 8.59
N LYS A 102 -4.47 15.98 8.05
CA LYS A 102 -4.29 15.67 6.63
C LYS A 102 -5.06 14.42 6.19
N LEU A 103 -5.16 13.39 7.04
CA LEU A 103 -5.95 12.19 6.74
C LEU A 103 -7.44 12.52 6.65
N ARG A 104 -7.96 13.33 7.59
CA ARG A 104 -9.36 13.77 7.57
C ARG A 104 -9.66 14.60 6.32
N GLU A 105 -8.78 15.50 5.93
CA GLU A 105 -8.90 16.28 4.70
C GLU A 105 -8.89 15.38 3.46
N LYS A 106 -7.98 14.40 3.40
CA LYS A 106 -7.91 13.44 2.30
C LYS A 106 -9.20 12.61 2.18
N ILE A 107 -9.71 12.08 3.30
CA ILE A 107 -10.98 11.33 3.34
C ILE A 107 -12.14 12.21 2.86
N LYS A 108 -12.18 13.49 3.27
CA LYS A 108 -13.22 14.43 2.84
C LYS A 108 -13.15 14.65 1.32
N LEU A 109 -11.97 14.93 0.78
CA LEU A 109 -11.77 15.12 -0.66
C LEU A 109 -12.13 13.87 -1.48
N GLU A 110 -11.80 12.67 -0.98
CA GLU A 110 -12.19 11.42 -1.64
C GLU A 110 -13.72 11.23 -1.65
N ARG A 111 -14.41 11.55 -0.55
CA ARG A 111 -15.89 11.54 -0.51
C ARG A 111 -16.51 12.54 -1.48
N ASP A 112 -16.00 13.77 -1.51
CA ASP A 112 -16.52 14.83 -2.38
C ASP A 112 -16.34 14.47 -3.88
N LYS A 113 -15.25 13.77 -4.23
CA LYS A 113 -15.02 13.24 -5.58
C LYS A 113 -16.05 12.18 -5.97
N VAL A 114 -16.32 11.22 -5.09
CA VAL A 114 -17.32 10.16 -5.34
C VAL A 114 -18.70 10.78 -5.55
N ILE A 115 -19.09 11.77 -4.75
CA ILE A 115 -20.36 12.48 -4.92
C ILE A 115 -20.39 13.22 -6.27
N SER A 116 -19.30 13.89 -6.65
CA SER A 116 -19.23 14.58 -7.95
C SER A 116 -19.26 13.63 -9.15
N GLU A 117 -18.70 12.44 -9.04
CA GLU A 117 -18.73 11.42 -10.09
C GLU A 117 -20.14 10.83 -10.21
N ASP A 118 -20.79 10.54 -9.09
CA ASP A 118 -22.17 10.02 -9.04
C ASP A 118 -23.18 11.01 -9.65
N MET A 119 -23.05 12.31 -9.34
CA MET A 119 -23.87 13.36 -9.95
C MET A 119 -23.62 13.50 -11.46
N LYS A 120 -22.40 13.24 -11.95
CA LYS A 120 -22.14 13.25 -13.39
C LYS A 120 -22.86 12.09 -14.05
N THR A 121 -22.74 10.86 -13.53
CA THR A 121 -23.42 9.69 -14.10
C THR A 121 -24.95 9.86 -14.18
N GLN A 122 -25.58 10.46 -13.16
CA GLN A 122 -27.03 10.72 -13.20
C GLN A 122 -27.48 11.73 -14.26
N VAL A 123 -26.63 12.68 -14.64
CA VAL A 123 -26.94 13.67 -15.69
C VAL A 123 -26.90 13.05 -17.09
N TRP A 124 -26.05 12.02 -17.29
CA TRP A 124 -25.97 11.30 -18.57
C TRP A 124 -27.13 10.33 -18.79
N ASP A 125 -27.72 9.77 -17.72
CA ASP A 125 -28.84 8.83 -17.82
C ASP A 125 -30.22 9.52 -18.07
N HIS A 126 -30.27 10.85 -18.13
CA HIS A 126 -31.51 11.63 -18.32
C HIS A 126 -31.49 12.54 -19.57
N SER A 127 -30.54 12.34 -20.49
CA SER A 127 -30.46 13.03 -21.80
C SER A 127 -30.68 12.03 -22.94
#